data_AF-A0A371QRM0-F1
#
_entry.id   AF-A0A371QRM0-F1
#
_cell.length_a   1.000
_cell.length_b   1.000
_cell.length_c   1.000
_cell.angle_alpha   90.00
_cell.angle_beta   90.00
_cell.angle_gamma   90.00
#
_symmetry.space_group_name_H-M   'P 1'
#
loop_
_entity.id
_entity.type
_entity.pdbx_description
1 polymer ?
#
loop_
_entity_poly.entity_id
_entity_poly.type
_entity_poly.pdbx_seq_one_letter_code
_entity_poly.pdbx_strand_id
1 'polypeptide(L)'
;MKEKLTLTIDKEVKKQARELAKKQGVSISGMVETYLKTLSKKSEDWKPKKGSVVAKLSGSIPVKDNRDYDEILEEALLEKHKYEKDSD
;
A
#
# COMPACT_ATOMS: atom_id res chain seq x y z
N MET A 1 -10.84 15.40 18.69
CA MET A 1 -11.31 14.71 19.90
C MET A 1 -11.11 13.21 19.70
N LYS A 2 -10.87 12.40 20.74
CA LYS A 2 -10.76 10.93 20.63
C LYS A 2 -11.95 10.27 21.30
N GLU A 3 -12.54 9.29 20.64
CA GLU A 3 -13.66 8.50 21.14
C GLU A 3 -13.25 7.03 21.33
N LYS A 4 -13.98 6.31 22.19
CA LYS A 4 -13.70 4.91 22.48
C LYS A 4 -14.59 4.03 21.61
N LEU A 5 -13.97 3.11 20.88
CA LEU A 5 -14.65 2.06 20.13
C LEU A 5 -14.36 0.71 20.81
N THR A 6 -15.41 -0.02 21.21
CA THR A 6 -15.30 -1.36 21.79
C THR A 6 -15.73 -2.38 20.76
N LEU A 7 -14.87 -3.37 20.49
CA LEU A 7 -15.11 -4.41 19.49
C LEU A 7 -15.17 -5.79 20.15
N THR A 8 -16.13 -6.60 19.74
CA THR A 8 -16.19 -8.02 20.09
C THR A 8 -15.56 -8.81 18.95
N ILE A 9 -14.50 -9.56 19.24
CA ILE A 9 -13.75 -10.36 18.27
C ILE A 9 -13.31 -11.67 18.90
N ASP A 10 -12.98 -12.65 18.07
CA ASP A 10 -12.45 -13.92 18.52
C ASP A 10 -11.17 -13.79 19.35
N LYS A 11 -11.02 -14.66 20.35
CA LYS A 11 -9.86 -14.68 21.25
C LYS A 11 -8.55 -14.88 20.49
N GLU A 12 -8.55 -15.77 19.49
CA GLU A 12 -7.37 -16.03 18.67
C GLU A 12 -6.98 -14.82 17.81
N VAL A 13 -7.98 -14.16 17.20
CA VAL A 13 -7.75 -12.93 16.43
C VAL A 13 -7.16 -11.83 17.33
N LYS A 14 -7.67 -11.69 18.56
CA LYS A 14 -7.13 -10.73 19.54
C LYS A 14 -5.67 -11.03 19.91
N LYS A 15 -5.28 -12.30 19.98
CA LYS A 15 -3.90 -12.73 20.25
C LYS A 15 -2.99 -12.39 19.07
N GLN A 16 -3.39 -12.78 17.86
CA GLN A 16 -2.64 -12.48 16.64
C GLN A 16 -2.44 -10.97 16.44
N ALA A 17 -3.47 -10.17 16.71
CA ALA A 17 -3.37 -8.70 16.65
C ALA A 17 -2.34 -8.14 17.64
N ARG A 18 -2.24 -8.70 18.85
CA ARG A 18 -1.21 -8.31 19.84
C ARG A 18 0.20 -8.62 19.35
N GLU A 19 0.40 -9.82 18.81
CA GLU A 19 1.70 -10.27 18.31
C GLU A 19 2.16 -9.40 17.13
N LEU A 20 1.25 -9.14 16.18
CA LEU A 20 1.51 -8.27 15.04
C LEU A 20 1.84 -6.83 15.48
N ALA A 21 1.05 -6.28 16.41
CA ALA A 21 1.26 -4.93 16.93
C ALA A 21 2.62 -4.81 17.63
N LYS A 22 3.00 -5.80 18.43
CA LYS A 22 4.30 -5.87 19.08
C LYS A 22 5.45 -5.96 18.06
N LYS A 23 5.32 -6.80 17.04
CA LYS A 23 6.32 -6.94 15.96
C LYS A 23 6.53 -5.63 15.20
N GLN A 24 5.46 -4.86 14.99
CA GLN A 24 5.50 -3.57 14.29
C GLN A 24 5.82 -2.37 15.20
N GLY A 25 5.93 -2.57 16.52
CA GLY A 25 6.16 -1.49 17.48
C GLY A 25 4.99 -0.51 17.63
N VAL A 26 3.76 -0.93 17.32
CA VAL A 26 2.55 -0.11 17.39
C VAL A 26 1.56 -0.66 18.42
N SER A 27 0.60 0.16 18.86
CA SER A 27 -0.52 -0.32 19.67
C SER A 27 -1.62 -0.92 18.79
N ILE A 28 -2.42 -1.86 19.34
CA ILE A 28 -3.57 -2.43 18.63
C ILE A 28 -4.54 -1.32 18.21
N SER A 29 -4.84 -0.39 19.12
CA SER A 29 -5.71 0.74 18.83
C SER A 29 -5.16 1.62 17.70
N GLY A 30 -3.83 1.86 17.67
CA GLY A 30 -3.19 2.63 16.60
C GLY A 30 -3.23 1.90 15.24
N MET A 31 -3.04 0.58 15.25
CA MET A 31 -3.16 -0.25 14.06
C MET A 31 -4.59 -0.21 13.49
N VAL A 32 -5.60 -0.40 14.34
CA VAL A 32 -7.02 -0.37 13.94
C VAL A 32 -7.42 1.03 13.48
N GLU A 33 -6.99 2.09 14.19
CA GLU A 33 -7.25 3.47 13.78
C GLU A 33 -6.66 3.77 12.39
N THR A 34 -5.45 3.29 12.12
CA THR A 34 -4.80 3.45 10.81
C THR A 34 -5.58 2.73 9.73
N TYR A 35 -5.99 1.48 9.98
CA TYR A 35 -6.77 0.70 9.04
C TYR A 35 -8.12 1.38 8.72
N LEU A 36 -8.85 1.80 9.74
CA LEU A 36 -10.13 2.50 9.58
C LEU A 36 -9.96 3.83 8.83
N LYS A 37 -8.86 4.58 9.06
CA LYS A 37 -8.55 5.80 8.28
C LYS A 37 -8.29 5.50 6.81
N THR A 38 -7.61 4.40 6.52
CA THR A 38 -7.36 3.97 5.13
C THR A 38 -8.65 3.60 4.42
N LEU A 39 -9.57 2.88 5.09
CA LEU A 39 -10.88 2.54 4.52
C LEU A 39 -11.82 3.73 4.39
N SER A 40 -11.79 4.65 5.36
CA SER A 40 -12.70 5.80 5.43
C SER A 40 -12.23 6.98 4.58
N LYS A 41 -11.02 6.92 4.02
CA LYS A 41 -10.61 7.82 2.95
C LYS A 41 -11.49 7.55 1.74
N LYS A 42 -12.61 8.28 1.66
CA LYS A 42 -13.21 8.60 0.36
C LYS A 42 -12.10 9.09 -0.56
N SER A 43 -12.21 8.75 -1.83
CA SER A 43 -11.29 9.00 -2.95
C SER A 43 -10.86 10.46 -3.14
N GLU A 44 -10.31 11.09 -2.11
CA GLU A 44 -9.32 12.13 -2.32
C GLU A 44 -8.12 11.41 -2.89
N ASP A 45 -7.85 11.69 -4.17
CA ASP A 45 -6.68 11.21 -4.88
C ASP A 45 -5.52 11.12 -3.91
N TRP A 46 -5.01 9.91 -3.70
CA TRP A 46 -3.88 9.71 -2.82
C TRP A 46 -2.76 10.62 -3.32
N LYS A 47 -2.38 11.61 -2.51
CA LYS A 47 -1.28 12.52 -2.81
C LYS A 47 -0.06 12.10 -1.99
N PRO A 48 1.07 11.79 -2.63
CA PRO A 48 2.29 11.47 -1.91
C PRO A 48 2.71 12.66 -1.04
N LYS A 49 3.33 12.38 0.11
CA LYS A 49 3.86 13.43 1.00
C LYS A 49 4.85 14.30 0.22
N LYS A 50 4.69 15.62 0.29
CA LYS A 50 5.59 16.59 -0.38
C LYS A 50 7.05 16.28 -0.04
N GLY A 51 7.89 16.18 -1.08
CA GLY A 51 9.33 15.90 -0.95
C GLY A 51 9.72 14.43 -0.73
N SER A 52 8.75 13.52 -0.59
CA SER A 52 9.04 12.07 -0.56
C SER A 52 9.59 11.59 -1.90
N VAL A 53 10.37 10.51 -1.88
CA VAL A 53 10.84 9.84 -3.10
C VAL A 53 9.65 9.49 -4.01
N VAL A 54 8.54 9.03 -3.40
CA VAL A 54 7.33 8.69 -4.14
C VAL A 54 6.71 9.91 -4.84
N ALA A 55 6.74 11.09 -4.23
CA ALA A 55 6.28 12.33 -4.89
C ALA A 55 7.18 12.78 -6.05
N LYS A 56 8.47 12.44 -6.01
CA LYS A 56 9.42 12.77 -7.09
C LYS A 56 9.30 11.81 -8.27
N LEU A 57 8.95 10.55 -8.00
CA LEU A 57 8.77 9.50 -9.00
C LEU A 57 7.35 9.45 -9.56
N SER A 58 6.34 9.91 -8.82
CA SER A 58 4.97 9.96 -9.33
C SER A 58 4.89 10.85 -10.57
N GLY A 59 4.48 10.27 -11.71
CA GLY A 59 4.39 10.97 -13.00
C GLY A 59 5.71 11.02 -13.80
N SER A 60 6.80 10.42 -13.33
CA SER A 60 8.07 10.37 -14.09
C SER A 60 8.03 9.36 -15.24
N ILE A 61 7.09 8.41 -15.21
CA ILE A 61 6.84 7.47 -16.30
C ILE A 61 5.73 8.07 -17.17
N PRO A 62 6.01 8.44 -18.43
CA PRO A 62 5.01 8.96 -19.33
C PRO A 62 4.06 7.82 -19.74
N VAL A 63 2.87 7.78 -19.15
CA VAL A 63 1.79 6.91 -19.62
C VAL A 63 1.14 7.60 -20.81
N LYS A 64 1.59 7.24 -22.02
CA LYS A 64 1.10 7.83 -23.28
C LYS A 64 -0.26 7.29 -23.72
N ASP A 65 -0.74 6.23 -23.09
CA ASP A 65 -1.84 5.43 -23.63
C ASP A 65 -2.82 5.06 -22.51
N ASN A 66 -4.08 4.89 -22.86
CA ASN A 66 -5.17 4.54 -21.94
C ASN A 66 -5.12 3.05 -21.56
N ARG A 67 -3.93 2.45 -21.60
CA ARG A 67 -3.65 1.04 -21.33
C ARG A 67 -3.77 0.75 -19.86
N ASP A 68 -4.28 -0.43 -19.56
CA ASP A 68 -4.43 -0.87 -18.18
C ASP A 68 -3.05 -1.08 -17.53
N TYR A 69 -2.95 -0.86 -16.22
CA TYR A 69 -1.67 -0.97 -15.51
C TYR A 69 -1.04 -2.36 -15.67
N ASP A 70 -1.88 -3.40 -15.68
CA ASP A 70 -1.44 -4.79 -15.81
C ASP A 70 -0.80 -5.05 -17.19
N GLU A 71 -1.32 -4.44 -18.27
CA GLU A 71 -0.76 -4.55 -19.62
C GLU A 71 0.63 -3.90 -19.71
N ILE A 72 0.81 -2.72 -19.10
CA ILE A 72 2.09 -2.02 -19.05
C ILE A 72 3.12 -2.85 -18.25
N LEU A 73 2.68 -3.45 -17.15
CA LEU A 73 3.53 -4.28 -16.31
C LEU A 73 3.98 -5.56 -17.05
N GLU A 74 3.06 -6.21 -17.76
CA GLU A 74 3.36 -7.41 -18.55
C GLU A 74 4.37 -7.10 -19.66
N GLU A 75 4.17 -6.01 -20.41
CA GLU A 75 5.10 -5.57 -21.46
C GLU A 75 6.51 -5.31 -20.91
N ALA A 76 6.63 -4.59 -19.79
CA ALA A 76 7.91 -4.29 -19.16
C ALA A 76 8.64 -5.55 -18.67
N LEU A 77 7.91 -6.53 -18.14
CA LEU A 77 8.49 -7.81 -17.73
C LEU A 77 8.96 -8.63 -18.93
N LEU A 78 8.17 -8.66 -20.02
CA LEU A 78 8.55 -9.32 -21.26
C LEU A 78 9.79 -8.68 -21.88
N GLU A 79 9.89 -7.35 -21.94
CA GLU A 79 11.09 -6.67 -22.40
C GLU A 79 12.30 -7.04 -21.55
N LYS A 80 12.21 -6.91 -20.21
CA LYS A 80 13.31 -7.23 -19.30
C LYS A 80 13.86 -8.63 -19.53
N HIS A 81 12.99 -9.64 -19.65
CA HIS A 81 13.40 -11.02 -19.83
C HIS A 81 13.78 -11.38 -21.28
N LYS A 82 13.40 -10.59 -22.27
CA LYS A 82 13.92 -10.70 -23.65
C LYS A 82 15.38 -10.24 -23.72
N TYR A 83 15.72 -9.12 -23.09
CA TYR A 83 17.11 -8.63 -23.04
C TYR A 83 18.06 -9.56 -22.29
N GLU A 84 17.57 -10.35 -21.33
CA GLU A 84 18.38 -11.36 -20.62
C GLU A 84 18.73 -12.58 -21.49
N LYS A 85 18.03 -12.83 -22.61
CA LYS A 85 18.28 -13.98 -23.51
C LYS A 85 19.22 -13.69 -24.68
N ASP A 86 19.41 -12.43 -25.03
CA ASP A 86 20.25 -12.00 -26.16
C ASP A 86 21.69 -11.62 -25.73
N SER A 87 22.06 -11.87 -24.47
CA SER A 87 23.37 -11.56 -23.88
C SER A 87 24.24 -12.81 -23.61
N ASP A 88 23.82 -13.99 -24.07
CA ASP A 88 24.60 -15.25 -24.06
C ASP A 88 25.03 -15.65 -25.48
#